data_AF-A0A6H9H0H3-F1
#
_entry.id   AF-A0A6H9H0H3-F1
#
_cell.length_a   1.000
_cell.length_b   1.000
_cell.length_c   1.000
_cell.angle_alpha   90.00
_cell.angle_beta   90.00
_cell.angle_gamma   90.00
#
_symmetry.space_group_name_H-M   'P 1'
#
loop_
_entity.id
_entity.type
_entity.pdbx_description
1 polymer ?
#
loop_
_entity_poly.entity_id
_entity_poly.type
_entity_poly.pdbx_seq_one_letter_code
_entity_poly.pdbx_strand_id
1 'polypeptide(L)'
;MTSTLLPSFPAVDDVLFNFAQSDGFVQANQVNSARNQRLTATVVFLDAGVSDYQTLQAGVIPGIATVILSPNQDGIEQISAFLQQNPQITTIHLVSHGAPGCLYLGNCQLNLTNIYDYRQKLQNWAKINHILLYGCQVAAGDAGTEFINKLSQITGAKIAASSGRVGNAALGGSWELEVSFPATKGENKTFVETSDLSDLQTSGVFQPDIPFFAGLST
;
A
#
# COMPACT_ATOMS: atom_id res chain seq x y z
N MET A 1 -43.89 30.66 -40.44
CA MET A 1 -43.61 29.41 -39.71
C MET A 1 -42.55 28.70 -40.52
N THR A 2 -41.30 28.48 -40.12
CA THR A 2 -40.60 28.47 -38.83
C THR A 2 -39.12 28.75 -39.09
N SER A 3 -38.48 29.49 -38.19
CA SER A 3 -37.03 29.64 -38.10
C SER A 3 -36.45 28.38 -37.46
N THR A 4 -35.33 27.87 -38.00
CA THR A 4 -34.48 26.87 -37.32
C THR A 4 -33.06 27.00 -37.88
N LEU A 5 -32.20 27.82 -37.27
CA LEU A 5 -31.27 27.47 -36.17
C LEU A 5 -30.36 26.28 -36.48
N LEU A 6 -29.09 26.57 -36.76
CA LEU A 6 -27.97 25.64 -36.60
C LEU A 6 -27.81 25.28 -35.11
N PRO A 7 -27.54 24.00 -34.78
CA PRO A 7 -26.85 23.63 -33.54
C PRO A 7 -25.51 22.97 -33.88
N SER A 8 -24.36 23.54 -33.50
CA SER A 8 -23.70 23.41 -32.19
C SER A 8 -23.06 22.03 -31.95
N PHE A 9 -21.73 21.95 -32.00
CA PHE A 9 -20.96 20.83 -31.45
C PHE A 9 -20.90 20.90 -29.92
N PRO A 10 -20.94 19.75 -29.23
CA PRO A 10 -20.02 19.44 -28.14
C PRO A 10 -19.24 18.15 -28.49
N ALA A 11 -17.91 18.20 -28.49
CA ALA A 11 -17.02 17.86 -27.37
C ALA A 11 -16.95 16.34 -27.06
N VAL A 12 -15.71 15.86 -27.20
CA VAL A 12 -15.09 14.59 -26.79
C VAL A 12 -15.71 13.84 -25.60
N ASP A 13 -15.48 12.52 -25.64
CA ASP A 13 -15.71 11.49 -24.62
C ASP A 13 -17.06 10.77 -24.72
N ASP A 14 -17.09 9.69 -25.52
CA ASP A 14 -17.88 8.48 -25.23
C ASP A 14 -17.48 7.36 -26.22
N VAL A 15 -16.39 6.65 -25.90
CA VAL A 15 -16.08 5.31 -26.47
C VAL A 15 -16.35 4.22 -25.41
N LEU A 16 -17.13 4.53 -24.38
CA LEU A 16 -17.62 3.54 -23.44
C LEU A 16 -19.15 3.52 -23.51
N PHE A 17 -19.72 2.33 -23.40
CA PHE A 17 -21.14 1.99 -23.50
C PHE A 17 -21.67 1.72 -24.91
N ASN A 18 -21.28 0.56 -25.44
CA ASN A 18 -22.30 -0.31 -26.01
C ASN A 18 -22.06 -1.76 -25.60
N PHE A 19 -23.16 -2.48 -25.40
CA PHE A 19 -23.33 -3.80 -24.78
C PHE A 19 -23.62 -3.78 -23.27
N ALA A 20 -24.67 -3.05 -22.89
CA ALA A 20 -25.42 -3.40 -21.70
C ALA A 20 -26.46 -4.49 -22.04
N GLN A 21 -26.62 -5.43 -21.12
CA GLN A 21 -27.80 -6.27 -20.86
C GLN A 21 -27.85 -7.69 -21.47
N SER A 22 -27.22 -8.63 -20.76
CA SER A 22 -27.90 -9.84 -20.30
C SER A 22 -27.14 -10.43 -19.09
N ASP A 23 -27.75 -10.33 -17.91
CA ASP A 23 -27.57 -11.14 -16.70
C ASP A 23 -26.13 -11.53 -16.29
N GLY A 24 -25.54 -10.76 -15.36
CA GLY A 24 -24.32 -11.13 -14.61
C GLY A 24 -23.16 -10.13 -14.64
N PHE A 25 -23.13 -9.19 -15.60
CA PHE A 25 -21.95 -8.32 -15.84
C PHE A 25 -21.97 -6.95 -15.14
N VAL A 26 -23.12 -6.51 -14.62
CA VAL A 26 -23.24 -5.20 -13.93
C VAL A 26 -22.47 -5.21 -12.61
N GLN A 27 -22.52 -6.32 -11.86
CA GLN A 27 -21.77 -6.47 -10.62
C GLN A 27 -20.26 -6.53 -10.87
N ALA A 28 -19.82 -7.27 -11.90
CA ALA A 28 -18.39 -7.39 -12.23
C ALA A 28 -17.77 -6.05 -12.65
N ASN A 29 -18.47 -5.23 -13.44
CA ASN A 29 -17.99 -3.89 -13.81
C ASN A 29 -17.99 -2.91 -12.64
N GLN A 30 -18.95 -3.00 -11.72
CA GLN A 30 -18.94 -2.19 -10.50
C GLN A 30 -17.82 -2.61 -9.54
N VAL A 31 -17.60 -3.92 -9.35
CA VAL A 31 -16.49 -4.45 -8.54
C VAL A 31 -15.15 -4.06 -9.15
N ASN A 32 -14.99 -4.14 -10.47
CA ASN A 32 -13.78 -3.71 -11.16
C ASN A 32 -13.57 -2.20 -11.04
N SER A 33 -14.63 -1.39 -11.14
CA SER A 33 -14.53 0.07 -11.00
C SER A 33 -14.18 0.47 -9.57
N ALA A 34 -14.83 -0.11 -8.56
CA ALA A 34 -14.54 0.13 -7.14
C ALA A 34 -13.13 -0.36 -6.76
N ARG A 35 -12.73 -1.53 -7.28
CA ARG A 35 -11.37 -2.07 -7.11
C ARG A 35 -10.34 -1.18 -7.79
N ASN A 36 -10.57 -0.76 -9.02
CA ASN A 36 -9.67 0.15 -9.73
C ASN A 36 -9.58 1.50 -9.00
N GLN A 37 -10.68 2.01 -8.46
CA GLN A 37 -10.69 3.23 -7.66
C GLN A 37 -9.91 3.05 -6.35
N ARG A 38 -10.06 1.93 -5.64
CA ARG A 38 -9.22 1.54 -4.48
C ARG A 38 -7.74 1.48 -4.86
N LEU A 39 -7.41 0.88 -6.00
CA LEU A 39 -6.03 0.77 -6.50
C LEU A 39 -5.45 2.14 -6.89
N THR A 40 -6.25 3.06 -7.44
CA THR A 40 -5.80 4.44 -7.73
C THR A 40 -5.52 5.26 -6.46
N ALA A 41 -6.05 4.83 -5.31
CA ALA A 41 -5.76 5.42 -3.99
C ALA A 41 -4.60 4.69 -3.26
N THR A 42 -3.87 3.83 -3.97
CA THR A 42 -2.77 3.02 -3.43
C THR A 42 -1.45 3.40 -4.08
N VAL A 43 -0.38 3.45 -3.28
CA VAL A 43 0.99 3.66 -3.76
C VAL A 43 1.94 2.67 -3.12
N VAL A 44 2.92 2.20 -3.90
CA VAL A 44 4.05 1.41 -3.43
C VAL A 44 5.29 2.29 -3.37
N PHE A 45 5.86 2.46 -2.19
CA PHE A 45 7.20 3.02 -2.02
C PHE A 45 8.20 1.87 -1.93
N LEU A 46 9.23 1.93 -2.78
CA LEU A 46 10.33 0.98 -2.78
C LEU A 46 11.59 1.71 -2.35
N ASP A 47 12.22 1.23 -1.29
CA ASP A 47 13.52 1.71 -0.88
C ASP A 47 14.61 1.23 -1.85
N ALA A 48 15.42 2.15 -2.39
CA ALA A 48 16.48 1.81 -3.33
C ALA A 48 17.64 1.03 -2.70
N GLY A 49 17.71 0.95 -1.36
CA GLY A 49 18.64 0.12 -0.62
C GLY A 49 18.28 -1.37 -0.62
N VAL A 50 17.06 -1.72 -1.05
CA VAL A 50 16.64 -3.12 -1.21
C VAL A 50 17.31 -3.73 -2.44
N SER A 51 17.95 -4.89 -2.24
CA SER A 51 18.51 -5.70 -3.33
C SER A 51 17.46 -5.98 -4.41
N ASP A 52 17.82 -5.75 -5.67
CA ASP A 52 16.97 -5.96 -6.84
C ASP A 52 15.61 -5.26 -6.78
N TYR A 53 15.53 -4.06 -6.18
CA TYR A 53 14.28 -3.28 -6.11
C TYR A 53 13.65 -3.03 -7.49
N GLN A 54 14.43 -3.01 -8.57
CA GLN A 54 13.91 -2.88 -9.94
C GLN A 54 13.05 -4.07 -10.36
N THR A 55 13.39 -5.28 -9.90
CA THR A 55 12.58 -6.48 -10.12
C THR A 55 11.27 -6.39 -9.35
N LEU A 56 11.32 -5.89 -8.10
CA LEU A 56 10.12 -5.62 -7.31
C LEU A 56 9.23 -4.55 -7.97
N GLN A 57 9.83 -3.49 -8.51
CA GLN A 57 9.14 -2.46 -9.27
C GLN A 57 8.45 -3.02 -10.51
N ALA A 58 9.14 -3.85 -11.29
CA ALA A 58 8.57 -4.50 -12.46
C ALA A 58 7.41 -5.44 -12.09
N GLY A 59 7.39 -5.93 -10.86
CA GLY A 59 6.33 -6.77 -10.33
C GLY A 59 5.15 -6.05 -9.72
N VAL A 60 5.17 -4.72 -9.60
CA VAL A 60 3.97 -3.98 -9.16
C VAL A 60 2.89 -4.10 -10.23
N ILE A 61 1.65 -4.35 -9.79
CA ILE A 61 0.50 -4.48 -10.68
C ILE A 61 0.33 -3.18 -11.49
N PRO A 62 0.13 -3.27 -12.82
CA PRO A 62 -0.10 -2.10 -13.66
C PRO A 62 -1.24 -1.22 -13.13
N GLY A 63 -1.01 0.10 -13.12
CA GLY A 63 -1.98 1.09 -12.64
C GLY A 63 -1.82 1.49 -11.18
N ILE A 64 -0.94 0.83 -10.41
CA ILE A 64 -0.57 1.27 -9.06
C ILE A 64 0.64 2.21 -9.16
N ALA A 65 0.55 3.36 -8.50
CA ALA A 65 1.65 4.29 -8.44
C ALA A 65 2.84 3.67 -7.69
N THR A 66 4.04 3.77 -8.25
CA THR A 66 5.28 3.31 -7.60
C THR A 66 6.25 4.47 -7.46
N VAL A 67 6.85 4.62 -6.28
CA VAL A 67 7.80 5.68 -5.95
C VAL A 67 9.07 5.04 -5.41
N ILE A 68 10.21 5.38 -5.99
CA ILE A 68 11.52 4.91 -5.50
C ILE A 68 12.08 5.94 -4.51
N LEU A 69 12.36 5.50 -3.29
CA LEU A 69 13.00 6.36 -2.28
C LEU A 69 14.50 6.44 -2.56
N SER A 70 15.00 7.67 -2.65
CA SER A 70 16.43 7.94 -2.82
C SER A 70 17.20 7.53 -1.57
N PRO A 71 18.35 6.82 -1.72
CA PRO A 71 19.16 6.39 -0.58
C PRO A 71 19.90 7.56 0.09
N ASN A 72 19.93 8.75 -0.53
CA ASN A 72 20.66 9.92 -0.05
C ASN A 72 19.79 10.95 0.68
N GLN A 73 18.49 10.67 0.81
CA GLN A 73 17.52 11.57 1.42
C GLN A 73 16.75 10.83 2.50
N ASP A 74 16.18 11.58 3.43
CA ASP A 74 15.35 11.03 4.48
C ASP A 74 14.07 10.43 3.88
N GLY A 75 13.82 9.15 4.13
CA GLY A 75 12.68 8.45 3.55
C GLY A 75 11.33 8.95 4.06
N ILE A 76 11.24 9.36 5.33
CA ILE A 76 10.00 9.92 5.90
C ILE A 76 9.71 11.28 5.26
N GLU A 77 10.73 12.10 5.03
CA GLU A 77 10.57 13.37 4.33
C GLU A 77 10.08 13.19 2.89
N GLN A 78 10.67 12.23 2.16
CA GLN A 78 10.25 11.91 0.79
C GLN A 78 8.80 11.44 0.73
N ILE A 79 8.40 10.52 1.60
CA ILE A 79 7.02 10.02 1.67
C ILE A 79 6.06 11.17 2.04
N SER A 80 6.39 11.97 3.06
CA SER A 80 5.56 13.12 3.45
C SER A 80 5.37 14.11 2.30
N ALA A 81 6.43 14.45 1.57
CA ALA A 81 6.34 15.37 0.44
C ALA A 81 5.46 14.81 -0.68
N PHE A 82 5.59 13.51 -0.99
CA PHE A 82 4.74 12.86 -1.98
C PHE A 82 3.27 12.86 -1.56
N LEU A 83 2.96 12.49 -0.33
CA LEU A 83 1.58 12.40 0.17
C LEU A 83 0.89 13.77 0.23
N GLN A 84 1.63 14.85 0.50
CA GLN A 84 1.09 16.21 0.45
C GLN A 84 0.61 16.60 -0.95
N GLN A 85 1.32 16.15 -1.99
CA GLN A 85 0.96 16.41 -3.39
C GLN A 85 -0.12 15.45 -3.92
N ASN A 86 -0.38 14.35 -3.20
CA ASN A 86 -1.26 13.26 -3.63
C ASN A 86 -2.33 12.94 -2.57
N PRO A 87 -3.24 13.89 -2.26
CA PRO A 87 -4.22 13.75 -1.19
C PRO A 87 -5.27 12.66 -1.42
N GLN A 88 -5.36 12.10 -2.63
CA GLN A 88 -6.20 10.96 -2.98
C GLN A 88 -5.68 9.61 -2.46
N ILE A 89 -4.40 9.55 -2.09
CA ILE A 89 -3.79 8.31 -1.58
C ILE A 89 -4.29 8.04 -0.16
N THR A 90 -4.71 6.80 0.05
CA THR A 90 -5.23 6.33 1.34
C THR A 90 -4.56 5.04 1.82
N THR A 91 -3.82 4.36 0.97
CA THR A 91 -3.07 3.14 1.30
C THR A 91 -1.64 3.25 0.79
N ILE A 92 -0.66 2.97 1.65
CA ILE A 92 0.75 2.93 1.27
C ILE A 92 1.32 1.54 1.57
N HIS A 93 2.11 1.03 0.62
CA HIS A 93 2.94 -0.16 0.79
C HIS A 93 4.38 0.31 0.83
N LEU A 94 5.10 0.04 1.92
CA LEU A 94 6.51 0.39 2.08
C LEU A 94 7.34 -0.88 2.00
N VAL A 95 8.19 -1.00 0.98
CA VAL A 95 9.14 -2.11 0.86
C VAL A 95 10.54 -1.61 1.16
N SER A 96 11.14 -2.16 2.21
CA SER A 96 12.48 -1.75 2.63
C SER A 96 13.16 -2.80 3.51
N HIS A 97 14.41 -2.58 3.88
CA HIS A 97 15.02 -3.37 4.95
C HIS A 97 14.35 -3.07 6.30
N GLY A 98 14.42 -4.04 7.21
CA GLY A 98 13.84 -3.95 8.53
C GLY A 98 14.65 -4.72 9.57
N ALA A 99 14.37 -4.39 10.83
CA ALA A 99 14.79 -5.14 12.00
C ALA A 99 13.70 -5.00 13.08
N PRO A 100 13.72 -5.80 14.16
CA PRO A 100 12.74 -5.67 15.25
C PRO A 100 12.58 -4.21 15.73
N GLY A 101 11.41 -3.63 15.49
CA GLY A 101 11.08 -2.25 15.87
C GLY A 101 11.79 -1.15 15.08
N CYS A 102 12.29 -1.45 13.88
CA CYS A 102 13.04 -0.52 13.04
C CYS A 102 12.75 -0.71 11.55
N LEU A 103 12.59 0.40 10.83
CA LEU A 103 12.43 0.46 9.38
C LEU A 103 13.52 1.34 8.77
N TYR A 104 14.21 0.85 7.75
CA TYR A 104 15.22 1.62 7.02
C TYR A 104 14.54 2.26 5.80
N LEU A 105 14.65 3.57 5.62
CA LEU A 105 14.04 4.29 4.50
C LEU A 105 14.95 5.43 4.03
N GLY A 106 15.48 5.32 2.82
CA GLY A 106 16.50 6.22 2.30
C GLY A 106 17.75 6.18 3.17
N ASN A 107 18.19 7.34 3.66
CA ASN A 107 19.30 7.43 4.62
C ASN A 107 18.85 7.45 6.10
N CYS A 108 17.55 7.28 6.38
CA CYS A 108 17.00 7.35 7.73
C CYS A 108 16.63 5.96 8.27
N GLN A 109 16.62 5.84 9.60
CA GLN A 109 16.10 4.68 10.32
C GLN A 109 14.95 5.16 11.20
N LEU A 110 13.73 4.72 10.94
CA LEU A 110 12.59 5.01 11.81
C LEU A 110 12.46 3.89 12.84
N ASN A 111 12.56 4.22 14.13
CA ASN A 111 12.50 3.24 15.22
C ASN A 111 11.93 3.85 16.51
N LEU A 112 11.81 3.04 17.56
CA LEU A 112 11.24 3.46 18.85
C LEU A 112 11.93 4.67 19.51
N THR A 113 13.22 4.90 19.25
CA THR A 113 13.97 5.98 19.88
C THR A 113 13.71 7.35 19.24
N ASN A 114 13.39 7.39 17.94
CA ASN A 114 13.25 8.63 17.18
C ASN A 114 11.87 8.82 16.51
N ILE A 115 10.94 7.87 16.66
CA ILE A 115 9.60 7.96 16.05
C ILE A 115 8.85 9.25 16.43
N TYR A 116 9.12 9.79 17.63
CA TYR A 116 8.51 11.04 18.07
C TYR A 116 9.15 12.30 17.50
N ASP A 117 10.40 12.22 17.01
CA ASP A 117 11.04 13.33 16.28
C ASP A 117 10.33 13.55 14.93
N TYR A 118 9.82 12.47 14.33
CA TYR A 118 9.00 12.51 13.11
C TYR A 118 7.50 12.77 13.35
N ARG A 119 7.06 12.95 14.60
CA ARG A 119 5.63 12.99 14.95
C ARG A 119 4.82 13.95 14.07
N GLN A 120 5.30 15.17 13.88
CA GLN A 120 4.57 16.17 13.07
C GLN A 120 4.42 15.71 11.60
N LYS A 121 5.46 15.11 11.03
CA LYS A 121 5.42 14.60 9.65
C LYS A 121 4.50 13.39 9.53
N LEU A 122 4.55 12.46 10.48
CA LEU A 122 3.71 11.26 10.52
C LEU A 122 2.24 11.60 10.80
N GLN A 123 1.94 12.59 11.63
CA GLN A 123 0.58 13.09 11.84
C GLN A 123 -0.03 13.70 10.57
N ASN A 124 0.80 14.28 9.69
CA ASN A 124 0.33 14.76 8.39
C ASN A 124 -0.06 13.61 7.44
N TRP A 125 0.24 12.36 7.79
CA TRP A 125 -0.26 11.17 7.07
C TRP A 125 -1.66 10.76 7.52
N ALA A 126 -2.40 11.57 8.30
CA ALA A 126 -3.70 11.20 8.86
C ALA A 126 -4.80 10.82 7.85
N LYS A 127 -4.61 11.09 6.55
CA LYS A 127 -5.52 10.62 5.48
C LYS A 127 -5.21 9.19 5.03
N ILE A 128 -4.08 8.64 5.44
CA ILE A 128 -3.69 7.26 5.17
C ILE A 128 -4.44 6.36 6.14
N ASN A 129 -5.27 5.49 5.58
CA ASN A 129 -6.02 4.50 6.33
C ASN A 129 -5.15 3.28 6.64
N HIS A 130 -4.34 2.86 5.68
CA HIS A 130 -3.57 1.61 5.76
C HIS A 130 -2.10 1.83 5.40
N ILE A 131 -1.20 1.30 6.23
CA ILE A 131 0.25 1.27 6.00
C ILE A 131 0.71 -0.19 6.09
N LEU A 132 1.22 -0.73 4.99
CA LEU A 132 1.75 -2.08 4.91
C LEU A 132 3.28 -2.02 4.85
N LEU A 133 3.96 -2.64 5.82
CA LEU A 133 5.41 -2.58 6.00
C LEU A 133 6.04 -3.92 5.62
N TYR A 134 6.57 -3.98 4.40
CA TYR A 134 7.33 -5.12 3.88
C TYR A 134 8.82 -4.95 4.22
N GLY A 135 9.12 -5.06 5.50
CA GLY A 135 10.49 -5.10 6.02
C GLY A 135 10.71 -6.31 6.91
N CYS A 136 11.89 -6.91 6.80
CA CYS A 136 12.25 -8.08 7.60
C CYS A 136 12.08 -7.81 9.09
N GLN A 137 11.25 -8.61 9.76
CA GLN A 137 11.11 -8.66 11.21
C GLN A 137 10.73 -7.33 11.88
N VAL A 138 10.15 -6.37 11.14
CA VAL A 138 9.78 -5.05 11.69
C VAL A 138 8.86 -5.19 12.90
N ALA A 139 7.95 -6.17 12.88
CA ALA A 139 7.01 -6.46 13.95
C ALA A 139 7.44 -7.62 14.87
N ALA A 140 8.69 -8.06 14.79
CA ALA A 140 9.17 -9.16 15.62
C ALA A 140 9.33 -8.76 17.10
N GLY A 141 8.82 -9.60 18.00
CA GLY A 141 8.94 -9.44 19.44
C GLY A 141 8.25 -8.20 20.01
N ASP A 142 8.54 -7.92 21.28
CA ASP A 142 7.93 -6.81 22.02
C ASP A 142 8.28 -5.45 21.38
N ALA A 143 9.55 -5.27 20.97
CA ALA A 143 10.01 -4.05 20.33
C ALA A 143 9.28 -3.79 19.00
N GLY A 144 9.12 -4.82 18.16
CA GLY A 144 8.41 -4.69 16.90
C GLY A 144 6.92 -4.38 17.08
N THR A 145 6.29 -5.07 18.03
CA THR A 145 4.88 -4.85 18.40
C THR A 145 4.66 -3.43 18.93
N GLU A 146 5.53 -2.96 19.82
CA GLU A 146 5.45 -1.60 20.35
C GLU A 146 5.64 -0.56 19.24
N PHE A 147 6.60 -0.79 18.33
CA PHE A 147 6.89 0.11 17.22
C PHE A 147 5.67 0.32 16.32
N ILE A 148 5.06 -0.75 15.82
CA ILE A 148 3.90 -0.64 14.92
C ILE A 148 2.67 -0.07 15.64
N ASN A 149 2.52 -0.34 16.95
CA ASN A 149 1.46 0.26 17.76
C ASN A 149 1.65 1.79 17.88
N LYS A 150 2.85 2.26 18.22
CA LYS A 150 3.14 3.71 18.28
C LYS A 150 2.96 4.37 16.91
N LEU A 151 3.41 3.72 15.85
CA LEU A 151 3.23 4.23 14.48
C LEU A 151 1.74 4.35 14.12
N SER A 152 0.93 3.34 14.45
CA SER A 152 -0.53 3.38 14.29
C SER A 152 -1.15 4.54 15.05
N GLN A 153 -0.76 4.75 16.32
CA GLN A 153 -1.30 5.83 17.15
C GLN A 153 -0.94 7.23 16.61
N ILE A 154 0.27 7.42 16.09
CA ILE A 154 0.72 8.71 15.57
C ILE A 154 0.06 9.03 14.22
N THR A 155 -0.03 8.04 13.34
CA THR A 155 -0.57 8.23 11.98
C THR A 155 -2.09 8.15 11.94
N GLY A 156 -2.72 7.47 12.91
CA GLY A 156 -4.13 7.10 12.87
C GLY A 156 -4.43 5.92 11.93
N ALA A 157 -3.41 5.39 11.25
CA ALA A 157 -3.57 4.33 10.26
C ALA A 157 -3.56 2.94 10.91
N LYS A 158 -4.18 1.97 10.24
CA LYS A 158 -3.94 0.56 10.49
C LYS A 158 -2.60 0.16 9.88
N ILE A 159 -1.72 -0.40 10.69
CA ILE A 159 -0.40 -0.86 10.30
C ILE A 159 -0.43 -2.38 10.18
N ALA A 160 0.13 -2.92 9.11
CA ALA A 160 0.46 -4.34 9.00
C ALA A 160 1.96 -4.49 8.71
N ALA A 161 2.62 -5.46 9.34
CA ALA A 161 4.06 -5.67 9.24
C ALA A 161 4.41 -7.14 9.47
N SER A 162 5.55 -7.58 8.96
CA SER A 162 6.01 -8.96 9.16
C SER A 162 6.78 -9.11 10.47
N SER A 163 6.52 -10.23 11.15
CA SER A 163 7.35 -10.71 12.27
C SER A 163 8.49 -11.61 11.81
N GLY A 164 8.45 -12.07 10.55
CA GLY A 164 9.43 -12.94 9.93
C GLY A 164 10.29 -12.24 8.88
N ARG A 165 11.03 -13.05 8.11
CA ARG A 165 11.74 -12.56 6.92
C ARG A 165 10.73 -12.26 5.84
N VAL A 166 10.87 -11.12 5.16
CA VAL A 166 10.05 -10.78 4.00
C VAL A 166 10.77 -11.15 2.71
N GLY A 167 10.06 -11.69 1.72
CA GLY A 167 10.63 -11.99 0.40
C GLY A 167 10.48 -13.43 -0.07
N ASN A 168 11.45 -13.90 -0.86
CA ASN A 168 11.41 -15.21 -1.52
C ASN A 168 11.24 -16.39 -0.53
N ALA A 169 10.21 -17.21 -0.74
CA ALA A 169 9.96 -18.43 0.02
C ALA A 169 11.11 -19.46 -0.04
N ALA A 170 11.78 -19.59 -1.19
CA ALA A 170 12.96 -20.45 -1.35
C ALA A 170 14.18 -19.93 -0.56
N LEU A 171 14.21 -18.65 -0.19
CA LEU A 171 15.21 -18.05 0.70
C LEU A 171 14.69 -17.86 2.15
N GLY A 172 13.59 -18.53 2.49
CA GLY A 172 12.98 -18.51 3.82
C GLY A 172 12.21 -17.23 4.16
N GLY A 173 11.81 -16.43 3.17
CA GLY A 173 10.96 -15.25 3.32
C GLY A 173 9.48 -15.52 3.05
N SER A 174 8.61 -14.63 3.51
CA SER A 174 7.17 -14.62 3.19
C SER A 174 6.75 -13.20 2.77
N TRP A 175 5.71 -13.08 1.95
CA TRP A 175 5.08 -11.77 1.70
C TRP A 175 3.89 -11.52 2.63
N GLU A 176 3.67 -12.41 3.60
CA GLU A 176 2.68 -12.25 4.65
C GLU A 176 3.13 -11.21 5.69
N LEU A 177 2.16 -10.47 6.21
CA LEU A 177 2.33 -9.46 7.25
C LEU A 177 1.49 -9.95 8.42
N GLU A 178 2.12 -10.72 9.29
CA GLU A 178 1.41 -11.52 10.29
C GLU A 178 0.94 -10.69 11.49
N VAL A 179 1.47 -9.48 11.64
CA VAL A 179 1.16 -8.60 12.77
C VAL A 179 0.47 -7.34 12.25
N SER A 180 -0.66 -6.99 12.86
CA SER A 180 -1.38 -5.75 12.54
C SER A 180 -1.87 -5.00 13.77
N PHE A 181 -1.89 -3.67 13.68
CA PHE A 181 -2.39 -2.76 14.70
C PHE A 181 -3.28 -1.65 14.11
N PRO A 182 -4.42 -1.31 14.75
CA PRO A 182 -5.04 -2.04 15.84
C PRO A 182 -5.35 -3.49 15.42
N ALA A 183 -5.21 -4.43 16.35
CA ALA A 183 -5.38 -5.85 16.05
C ALA A 183 -6.76 -6.09 15.44
N THR A 184 -6.80 -6.80 14.30
CA THR A 184 -8.07 -7.33 13.78
C THR A 184 -8.58 -8.35 14.77
N LYS A 185 -9.64 -8.00 15.50
CA LYS A 185 -10.37 -8.96 16.32
C LYS A 185 -10.83 -10.05 15.36
N GLY A 186 -10.35 -11.29 15.54
CA GLY A 186 -10.92 -12.44 14.85
C GLY A 186 -12.38 -12.53 15.26
N GLU A 187 -13.27 -12.01 14.40
CA GLU A 187 -14.69 -12.13 14.63
C GLU A 187 -15.04 -13.62 14.59
N ASN A 188 -15.75 -14.08 15.62
CA ASN A 188 -16.29 -15.41 15.71
C ASN A 188 -16.91 -15.81 14.36
N LYS A 189 -16.64 -17.04 13.91
CA LYS A 189 -17.25 -17.69 12.76
C LYS A 189 -18.78 -17.68 12.86
N THR A 190 -19.40 -16.57 12.45
CA THR A 190 -20.84 -16.46 12.23
C THR A 190 -21.02 -15.60 10.99
N PHE A 191 -21.01 -16.28 9.85
CA PHE A 191 -21.45 -15.86 8.52
C PHE A 191 -22.04 -14.43 8.44
N VAL A 192 -21.19 -13.41 8.28
CA VAL A 192 -21.57 -12.07 7.78
C VAL A 192 -20.37 -11.50 7.03
N GLU A 193 -20.63 -11.11 5.78
CA GLU A 193 -19.87 -10.29 4.82
C GLU A 193 -18.34 -10.45 4.72
N THR A 194 -17.94 -11.16 3.66
CA THR A 194 -16.57 -11.40 3.18
C THR A 194 -15.90 -10.17 2.54
N SER A 195 -16.01 -8.97 3.10
CA SER A 195 -15.43 -7.76 2.50
C SER A 195 -14.33 -7.07 3.31
N ASP A 196 -14.19 -7.34 4.61
CA ASP A 196 -13.23 -6.59 5.46
C ASP A 196 -11.95 -7.37 5.83
N LEU A 197 -11.97 -8.70 5.76
CA LEU A 197 -10.85 -9.55 6.22
C LEU A 197 -9.89 -9.98 5.09
N SER A 198 -10.29 -9.83 3.82
CA SER A 198 -9.43 -10.10 2.65
C SER A 198 -8.58 -8.90 2.24
N ASP A 199 -8.92 -7.69 2.67
CA ASP A 199 -8.30 -6.44 2.20
C ASP A 199 -6.89 -6.19 2.78
N LEU A 200 -6.46 -6.97 3.78
CA LEU A 200 -5.11 -6.87 4.36
C LEU A 200 -4.20 -8.08 4.11
N GLN A 201 -4.65 -9.11 3.38
CA GLN A 201 -3.77 -10.21 2.96
C GLN A 201 -2.94 -9.81 1.72
N THR A 202 -2.01 -8.89 1.96
CA THR A 202 -0.61 -8.74 1.48
C THR A 202 -0.14 -9.12 0.06
N SER A 203 -0.97 -9.59 -0.87
CA SER A 203 -0.55 -9.86 -2.26
C SER A 203 -1.20 -8.94 -3.30
N GLY A 204 -2.06 -8.00 -2.89
CA GLY A 204 -2.91 -7.27 -3.82
C GLY A 204 -2.22 -6.25 -4.74
N VAL A 205 -0.92 -5.97 -4.54
CA VAL A 205 -0.19 -4.93 -5.31
C VAL A 205 0.98 -5.46 -6.12
N PHE A 206 1.38 -6.71 -5.91
CA PHE A 206 2.42 -7.36 -6.69
C PHE A 206 1.81 -8.49 -7.52
N GLN A 207 2.31 -8.68 -8.74
CA GLN A 207 1.87 -9.75 -9.61
C GLN A 207 2.26 -11.12 -8.99
N PRO A 208 1.35 -12.12 -9.02
CA PRO A 208 1.59 -13.42 -8.41
C PRO A 208 2.70 -14.23 -9.10
N ASP A 209 2.94 -13.95 -10.39
CA ASP A 209 3.86 -14.71 -11.25
C ASP A 209 5.27 -14.10 -11.33
N ILE A 210 5.53 -13.00 -10.61
CA ILE A 210 6.90 -12.49 -10.51
C ILE A 210 7.64 -13.48 -9.61
N PRO A 211 8.67 -14.17 -10.13
CA PRO A 211 9.56 -14.88 -9.25
C PRO A 211 10.22 -13.79 -8.40
N PHE A 212 9.79 -13.66 -7.15
CA PHE A 212 10.32 -12.69 -6.20
C PHE A 212 11.78 -13.08 -5.90
N PHE A 213 12.69 -12.87 -6.83
CA PHE A 213 14.11 -13.16 -6.70
C PHE A 213 14.79 -12.18 -5.72
N ALA A 214 14.12 -11.08 -5.38
CA ALA A 214 14.54 -10.18 -4.31
C ALA A 214 14.25 -10.81 -2.93
N GLY A 215 15.28 -11.38 -2.33
CA GLY A 215 15.28 -11.57 -0.88
C GLY A 215 15.64 -10.25 -0.21
N LEU A 216 14.88 -9.82 0.79
CA LEU A 216 15.30 -8.77 1.74
C LEU A 216 16.37 -9.28 2.73
N SER A 217 17.11 -10.32 2.34
CA SER A 217 18.26 -10.81 3.09
C SER A 217 19.42 -9.89 2.80
N THR A 218 19.94 -9.31 3.88
CA THR A 218 21.34 -8.89 3.96
C THR A 218 22.27 -10.01 3.51
#